data_AF-A0A7Y2BJ25-F1
#
_entry.id   AF-A0A7Y2BJ25-F1
#
_cell.length_a   1.000
_cell.length_b   1.000
_cell.length_c   1.000
_cell.angle_alpha   90.00
_cell.angle_beta   90.00
_cell.angle_gamma   90.00
#
_symmetry.space_group_name_H-M   'P 1'
#
loop_
_entity.id
_entity.type
_entity.pdbx_description
1 polymer ?
#
loop_
_entity_poly.entity_id
_entity_poly.type
_entity_poly.pdbx_seq_one_letter_code
_entity_poly.pdbx_strand_id
1 'polypeptide(L)'
;MKAKQITLALVLGVILGCGGSQKPKAGPLPEGATFYGVWQSPQYGNMHLCQSGGQVVGDYVKNERAGRIQGDIEGDLLVFQWEDRRELVVGKPQIRRGRGYFRIEFGDDGDQYIKGEWGMGEDLAGGGPWNAVKLRKGQPDRCTGVDEPISLEEKPHPWDDEEE
;
A
#
# COMPACT_ATOMS: atom_id res chain seq x y z
N MET A 1 17.24 9.59 71.89
CA MET A 1 16.44 8.84 70.90
C MET A 1 16.54 9.58 69.57
N LYS A 2 17.24 9.02 68.56
CA LYS A 2 17.46 9.69 67.26
C LYS A 2 16.49 9.12 66.23
N ALA A 3 15.61 9.97 65.70
CA ALA A 3 14.64 9.60 64.67
C ALA A 3 15.34 9.43 63.31
N LYS A 4 15.12 8.29 62.65
CA LYS A 4 15.66 7.97 61.32
C LYS A 4 14.77 8.59 60.24
N GLN A 5 15.39 9.29 59.30
CA GLN A 5 14.76 9.83 58.09
C GLN A 5 14.38 8.67 57.15
N ILE A 6 13.13 8.68 56.66
CA ILE A 6 12.63 7.76 55.64
C ILE A 6 12.65 8.53 54.31
N THR A 7 13.64 8.24 53.48
CA THR A 7 13.72 8.77 52.12
C THR A 7 12.89 7.87 51.21
N LEU A 8 11.71 8.36 50.80
CA LEU A 8 10.84 7.69 49.82
C LEU A 8 11.34 8.03 48.41
N ALA A 9 12.04 7.09 47.75
CA ALA A 9 12.48 7.22 46.37
C ALA A 9 11.34 6.84 45.42
N LEU A 10 10.72 7.85 44.80
CA LEU A 10 9.73 7.69 43.74
C LEU A 10 10.47 7.49 42.41
N VAL A 11 10.63 6.24 41.96
CA VAL A 11 11.18 5.92 40.63
C VAL A 11 10.04 5.97 39.61
N LEU A 12 9.96 7.10 38.89
CA LEU A 12 9.04 7.31 37.78
C LEU A 12 9.65 6.69 36.51
N GLY A 13 9.28 5.45 36.20
CA GLY A 13 9.64 4.78 34.95
C GLY A 13 8.83 5.32 33.78
N VAL A 14 9.36 6.30 33.06
CA VAL A 14 8.79 6.76 31.79
C VAL A 14 9.21 5.77 30.71
N ILE A 15 8.28 4.90 30.30
CA ILE A 15 8.47 4.00 29.16
C ILE A 15 8.20 4.83 27.89
N LEU A 16 9.25 5.42 27.33
CA LEU A 16 9.23 5.98 25.98
C LEU A 16 9.26 4.84 24.96
N GLY A 17 8.12 4.20 24.75
CA GLY A 17 7.91 3.31 23.60
C GLY A 17 7.72 4.15 22.34
N CYS A 18 8.80 4.55 21.68
CA CYS A 18 8.73 4.95 20.26
C CYS A 18 8.36 3.71 19.45
N GLY A 19 7.07 3.54 19.16
CA GLY A 19 6.56 2.50 18.26
C GLY A 19 6.91 2.83 16.82
N GLY A 20 8.16 2.61 16.42
CA GLY A 20 8.52 2.51 15.02
C GLY A 20 7.89 1.26 14.42
N SER A 21 7.16 1.40 13.32
CA SER A 21 6.50 0.27 12.64
C SER A 21 7.56 -0.70 12.11
N GLN A 22 7.78 -1.81 12.81
CA GLN A 22 8.76 -2.82 12.41
C GLN A 22 8.30 -3.54 11.12
N LYS A 23 9.22 -3.72 10.17
CA LYS A 23 8.96 -4.50 8.95
C LYS A 23 8.49 -5.92 9.32
N PRO A 24 7.35 -6.40 8.78
CA PRO A 24 6.91 -7.77 8.98
C PRO A 24 7.95 -8.77 8.48
N LYS A 25 8.06 -9.93 9.13
CA LYS A 25 8.94 -11.00 8.68
C LYS A 25 8.35 -11.68 7.44
N ALA A 26 9.14 -11.78 6.38
CA ALA A 26 8.78 -12.52 5.18
C ALA A 26 8.64 -14.02 5.44
N GLY A 27 7.63 -14.63 4.82
CA GLY A 27 7.43 -16.07 4.70
C GLY A 27 7.77 -16.57 3.30
N PRO A 28 7.69 -17.88 3.06
CA PRO A 28 7.85 -18.43 1.71
C PRO A 28 6.71 -17.97 0.80
N LEU A 29 7.02 -17.60 -0.44
CA LEU A 29 6.00 -17.29 -1.44
C LEU A 29 5.17 -18.56 -1.71
N PRO A 30 3.83 -18.52 -1.57
CA PRO A 30 2.97 -19.65 -1.92
C PRO A 30 3.14 -20.06 -3.39
N GLU A 31 3.04 -21.35 -3.68
CA GLU A 31 3.21 -21.86 -5.05
C GLU A 31 2.18 -21.24 -6.01
N GLY A 32 2.65 -20.78 -7.17
CA GLY A 32 1.81 -20.11 -8.18
C GLY A 32 1.33 -18.70 -7.80
N ALA A 33 1.72 -18.19 -6.63
CA ALA A 33 1.42 -16.83 -6.23
C ALA A 33 2.37 -15.84 -6.93
N THR A 34 1.85 -14.68 -7.30
CA THR A 34 2.63 -13.58 -7.88
C THR A 34 1.93 -12.27 -7.64
N PHE A 35 2.70 -11.22 -7.35
CA PHE A 35 2.20 -9.86 -7.25
C PHE A 35 1.77 -9.28 -8.61
N TYR A 36 2.23 -9.86 -9.73
CA TYR A 36 1.80 -9.46 -11.07
C TYR A 36 0.29 -9.69 -11.25
N GLY A 37 -0.43 -8.64 -11.67
CA GLY A 37 -1.85 -8.73 -11.99
C GLY A 37 -2.64 -7.45 -11.69
N VAL A 38 -3.93 -7.48 -11.98
CA VAL A 38 -4.88 -6.46 -11.51
C VAL A 38 -5.51 -6.92 -10.21
N TRP A 39 -5.44 -6.07 -9.20
CA TRP A 39 -5.93 -6.30 -7.85
C TRP A 39 -7.05 -5.31 -7.53
N GLN A 40 -8.23 -5.81 -7.17
CA GLN A 40 -9.36 -4.97 -6.79
C GLN A 40 -9.31 -4.69 -5.28
N SER A 41 -9.02 -3.45 -4.92
CA SER A 41 -9.13 -2.95 -3.54
C SER A 41 -10.46 -2.22 -3.35
N PRO A 42 -11.22 -2.52 -2.28
CA PRO A 42 -12.37 -1.71 -1.91
C PRO A 42 -12.00 -0.25 -1.61
N GLN A 43 -10.81 0.01 -1.06
CA GLN A 43 -10.36 1.34 -0.64
C GLN A 43 -9.69 2.12 -1.78
N TYR A 44 -8.95 1.43 -2.65
CA TYR A 44 -8.06 2.07 -3.64
C TYR A 44 -8.40 1.76 -5.10
N GLY A 45 -9.46 1.00 -5.37
CA GLY A 45 -9.90 0.70 -6.73
C GLY A 45 -9.06 -0.38 -7.38
N ASN A 46 -8.98 -0.36 -8.71
CA ASN A 46 -8.15 -1.29 -9.46
C ASN A 46 -6.70 -0.89 -9.35
N MET A 47 -5.89 -1.79 -8.82
CA MET A 47 -4.46 -1.65 -8.70
C MET A 47 -3.78 -2.52 -9.78
N HIS A 48 -2.94 -1.91 -10.60
CA HIS A 48 -2.24 -2.59 -11.68
C HIS A 48 -0.80 -2.79 -11.21
N LEU A 49 -0.42 -4.03 -10.91
CA LEU A 49 0.91 -4.35 -10.39
C LEU A 49 1.71 -5.11 -11.45
N CYS A 50 2.83 -4.52 -11.87
CA CYS A 50 3.79 -5.07 -12.80
C CYS A 50 5.03 -5.54 -12.04
N GLN A 51 5.24 -6.85 -12.01
CA GLN A 51 6.40 -7.49 -11.39
C GLN A 51 7.50 -7.74 -12.43
N SER A 52 8.73 -7.37 -12.11
CA SER A 52 9.93 -7.74 -12.86
C SER A 52 10.99 -8.25 -11.88
N GLY A 53 11.23 -9.57 -11.92
CA GLY A 53 12.10 -10.23 -10.94
C GLY A 53 11.61 -10.01 -9.51
N GLY A 54 12.49 -9.45 -8.68
CA GLY A 54 12.19 -9.09 -7.28
C GLY A 54 11.58 -7.70 -7.08
N GLN A 55 11.25 -6.97 -8.14
CA GLN A 55 10.69 -5.62 -8.04
C GLN A 55 9.25 -5.58 -8.52
N VAL A 56 8.46 -4.69 -7.92
CA VAL A 56 7.10 -4.38 -8.34
C VAL A 56 6.96 -2.88 -8.52
N VAL A 57 6.40 -2.52 -9.65
CA VAL A 57 5.89 -1.19 -9.95
C VAL A 57 4.39 -1.30 -10.12
N GLY A 58 3.63 -0.35 -9.61
CA GLY A 58 2.21 -0.34 -9.86
C GLY A 58 1.58 1.02 -9.67
N ASP A 59 0.31 1.06 -10.03
CA ASP A 59 -0.54 2.21 -9.88
C ASP A 59 -1.95 1.79 -9.46
N TYR A 60 -2.74 2.76 -9.02
CA TYR A 60 -4.15 2.56 -8.75
C TYR A 60 -4.92 3.85 -8.99
N VAL A 61 -6.18 3.70 -9.38
CA VAL A 61 -7.11 4.82 -9.57
C VAL A 61 -8.45 4.49 -8.92
N LYS A 62 -8.98 5.47 -8.20
CA LYS A 62 -10.33 5.45 -7.67
C LYS A 62 -10.87 6.86 -7.51
N ASN A 63 -11.89 7.21 -8.29
CA ASN A 63 -12.49 8.55 -8.29
C ASN A 63 -11.41 9.63 -8.50
N GLU A 64 -11.37 10.67 -7.66
CA GLU A 64 -10.39 11.76 -7.71
C GLU A 64 -8.99 11.41 -7.17
N ARG A 65 -8.74 10.14 -6.86
CA ARG A 65 -7.48 9.62 -6.33
C ARG A 65 -6.77 8.78 -7.38
N ALA A 66 -5.50 9.09 -7.57
CA ALA A 66 -4.55 8.24 -8.27
C ALA A 66 -3.32 8.06 -7.40
N GLY A 67 -2.76 6.86 -7.38
CA GLY A 67 -1.50 6.65 -6.68
C GLY A 67 -0.61 5.63 -7.34
N ARG A 68 0.63 5.61 -6.86
CA ARG A 68 1.74 4.86 -7.41
C ARG A 68 2.39 4.05 -6.31
N ILE A 69 2.95 2.90 -6.69
CA ILE A 69 3.60 1.94 -5.82
C ILE A 69 4.92 1.53 -6.46
N GLN A 70 5.99 1.52 -5.68
CA GLN A 70 7.25 0.91 -6.06
C GLN A 70 7.85 0.17 -4.87
N GLY A 71 8.23 -1.08 -5.06
CA GLY A 71 8.75 -1.89 -3.97
C GLY A 71 9.49 -3.14 -4.39
N ASP A 72 9.99 -3.84 -3.38
CA ASP A 72 10.79 -5.05 -3.50
C ASP A 72 10.07 -6.24 -2.85
N ILE A 73 10.19 -7.40 -3.47
CA ILE A 73 9.63 -8.68 -3.03
C ILE A 73 10.67 -9.45 -2.23
N GLU A 74 10.24 -9.94 -1.06
CA GLU A 74 10.95 -10.90 -0.22
C GLU A 74 9.97 -12.02 0.15
N GLY A 75 10.04 -13.15 -0.56
CA GLY A 75 9.14 -14.28 -0.34
C GLY A 75 7.68 -13.89 -0.59
N ASP A 76 6.81 -14.07 0.42
CA ASP A 76 5.39 -13.68 0.38
C ASP A 76 5.14 -12.18 0.58
N LEU A 77 6.18 -11.38 0.84
CA LEU A 77 6.07 -9.99 1.26
C LEU A 77 6.58 -9.03 0.18
N LEU A 78 5.77 -8.05 -0.20
CA LEU A 78 6.17 -6.89 -0.99
C LEU A 78 6.25 -5.69 -0.04
N VAL A 79 7.43 -5.08 0.11
CA VAL A 79 7.58 -3.82 0.85
C VAL A 79 7.75 -2.69 -0.13
N PHE A 80 6.94 -1.64 0.01
CA PHE A 80 6.84 -0.59 -0.99
C PHE A 80 6.79 0.81 -0.41
N GLN A 81 7.11 1.77 -1.27
CA GLN A 81 6.80 3.18 -1.11
C GLN A 81 5.58 3.50 -1.96
N TRP A 82 4.75 4.44 -1.51
CA TRP A 82 3.59 4.90 -2.25
C TRP A 82 3.51 6.42 -2.30
N GLU A 83 2.91 6.91 -3.38
CA GLU A 83 2.50 8.30 -3.54
C GLU A 83 1.01 8.34 -3.90
N ASP A 84 0.21 9.08 -3.13
CA ASP A 84 -1.23 9.28 -3.34
C ASP A 84 -1.45 10.73 -3.76
N ARG A 85 -1.96 10.93 -4.97
CA ARG A 85 -2.42 12.21 -5.48
C ARG A 85 -3.94 12.25 -5.39
N ARG A 86 -4.49 13.25 -4.72
CA ARG A 86 -5.93 13.51 -4.66
C ARG A 86 -6.27 14.90 -5.16
N GLU A 87 -7.15 15.00 -6.15
CA GLU A 87 -7.52 16.27 -6.78
C GLU A 87 -8.98 16.61 -6.51
N LEU A 88 -9.23 17.23 -5.35
CA LEU A 88 -10.58 17.68 -4.95
C LEU A 88 -10.98 18.99 -5.64
N VAL A 89 -9.99 19.76 -6.07
CA VAL A 89 -10.15 21.05 -6.75
C VAL A 89 -9.19 21.04 -7.93
N VAL A 90 -9.73 21.29 -9.12
CA VAL A 90 -8.98 21.30 -10.38
C VAL A 90 -7.75 22.20 -10.26
N GLY A 91 -6.59 21.66 -10.61
CA GLY A 91 -5.30 22.34 -10.59
C GLY A 91 -4.64 22.47 -9.21
N LYS A 92 -5.22 21.88 -8.14
CA LYS A 92 -4.64 21.91 -6.78
C LYS A 92 -4.56 20.52 -6.15
N PRO A 93 -3.74 19.61 -6.72
CA PRO A 93 -3.59 18.27 -6.19
C PRO A 93 -2.97 18.27 -4.79
N GLN A 94 -3.50 17.43 -3.91
CA GLN A 94 -2.90 17.09 -2.63
C GLN A 94 -2.08 15.82 -2.80
N ILE A 95 -0.78 15.89 -2.53
CA ILE A 95 0.13 14.75 -2.66
C ILE A 95 0.51 14.27 -1.25
N ARG A 96 0.32 12.97 -1.00
CA ARG A 96 0.76 12.28 0.22
C ARG A 96 1.71 11.17 -0.17
N ARG A 97 2.63 10.85 0.73
CA ARG A 97 3.62 9.80 0.52
C ARG A 97 3.81 8.99 1.79
N GLY A 98 4.21 7.75 1.61
CA GLY A 98 4.57 6.89 2.72
C GLY A 98 5.07 5.55 2.25
N ARG A 99 5.03 4.60 3.17
CA ARG A 99 5.45 3.23 2.93
C ARG A 99 4.35 2.26 3.31
N GLY A 100 4.50 1.03 2.89
CA GLY A 100 3.56 -0.04 3.19
C GLY A 100 4.13 -1.39 2.87
N TYR A 101 3.34 -2.40 3.13
CA TYR A 101 3.66 -3.76 2.74
C TYR A 101 2.41 -4.52 2.31
N PHE A 102 2.58 -5.49 1.42
CA PHE A 102 1.57 -6.48 1.08
C PHE A 102 2.13 -7.87 1.36
N ARG A 103 1.28 -8.74 1.88
CA ARG A 103 1.49 -10.17 1.96
C ARG A 103 0.50 -10.87 1.05
N ILE A 104 0.97 -11.82 0.26
CA ILE A 104 0.09 -12.64 -0.57
C ILE A 104 -0.45 -13.83 0.22
N GLU A 105 -1.75 -14.10 0.07
CA GLU A 105 -2.45 -15.21 0.71
C GLU A 105 -3.41 -15.86 -0.29
N PHE A 106 -3.68 -17.15 -0.12
CA PHE A 106 -4.78 -17.84 -0.82
C PHE A 106 -5.98 -17.92 0.11
N GLY A 107 -7.16 -17.56 -0.39
CA GLY A 107 -8.42 -17.81 0.30
C GLY A 107 -8.88 -19.25 0.12
N ASP A 108 -9.84 -19.67 0.96
CA ASP A 108 -10.50 -20.98 0.86
C ASP A 108 -11.29 -21.16 -0.45
N ASP A 109 -11.58 -20.05 -1.12
CA ASP A 109 -12.22 -19.95 -2.44
C ASP A 109 -11.25 -20.18 -3.62
N GLY A 110 -9.95 -20.36 -3.33
CA GLY A 110 -8.89 -20.49 -4.32
C GLY A 110 -8.45 -19.18 -4.97
N ASP A 111 -8.98 -18.04 -4.51
CA ASP A 111 -8.55 -16.73 -5.00
C ASP A 111 -7.29 -16.23 -4.27
N GLN A 112 -6.52 -15.39 -4.95
CA GLN A 112 -5.34 -14.75 -4.38
C GLN A 112 -5.72 -13.40 -3.79
N TYR A 113 -5.21 -13.13 -2.59
CA TYR A 113 -5.42 -11.91 -1.85
C TYR A 113 -4.07 -11.26 -1.55
N ILE A 114 -4.03 -9.93 -1.59
CA ILE A 114 -3.00 -9.17 -0.88
C ILE A 114 -3.61 -8.57 0.36
N LYS A 115 -2.92 -8.74 1.49
CA LYS A 115 -3.24 -8.12 2.77
C LYS A 115 -2.06 -7.31 3.27
N GLY A 116 -2.33 -6.15 3.84
CA GLY A 116 -1.26 -5.23 4.15
C GLY A 116 -1.69 -4.06 4.99
N GLU A 117 -0.71 -3.22 5.29
CA GLU A 117 -0.90 -1.91 5.90
C GLU A 117 -0.04 -0.88 5.18
N TRP A 118 -0.39 0.38 5.39
CA TRP A 118 0.41 1.52 4.99
C TRP A 118 0.65 2.44 6.19
N GLY A 119 1.71 3.22 6.13
CA GLY A 119 2.04 4.29 7.07
C GLY A 119 2.49 5.56 6.35
N MET A 120 2.64 6.64 7.10
CA MET A 120 3.05 7.95 6.60
C MET A 120 4.57 8.11 6.67
N GLY A 121 5.18 8.76 5.68
CA GLY A 121 6.63 8.97 5.68
C GLY A 121 7.38 7.63 5.71
N GLU A 122 8.23 7.43 6.72
CA GLU A 122 9.02 6.20 6.87
C GLU A 122 8.27 5.04 7.55
N ASP A 123 7.09 5.29 8.10
CA ASP A 123 6.32 4.25 8.77
C ASP A 123 5.74 3.26 7.75
N LEU A 124 5.96 1.97 8.01
CA LEU A 124 5.40 0.88 7.21
C LEU A 124 3.91 0.61 7.51
N ALA A 125 3.40 1.10 8.63
CA ALA A 125 2.08 0.79 9.15
C ALA A 125 1.50 1.98 9.96
N GLY A 126 0.25 1.85 10.43
CA GLY A 126 -0.43 2.86 11.26
C GLY A 126 -1.31 3.85 10.50
N GLY A 127 -1.28 3.86 9.17
CA GLY A 127 -2.23 4.57 8.30
C GLY A 127 -3.53 3.79 8.05
N GLY A 128 -3.48 2.46 8.14
CA GLY A 128 -4.63 1.57 8.07
C GLY A 128 -4.41 0.36 7.15
N PRO A 129 -5.39 -0.54 7.06
CA PRO A 129 -5.29 -1.74 6.23
C PRO A 129 -5.37 -1.39 4.75
N TRP A 130 -4.62 -2.13 3.94
CA TRP A 130 -4.69 -2.09 2.49
C TRP A 130 -4.77 -3.51 1.96
N ASN A 131 -5.99 -3.89 1.55
CA ASN A 131 -6.31 -5.23 1.08
C ASN A 131 -6.87 -5.18 -0.33
N ALA A 132 -6.63 -6.23 -1.10
CA ALA A 132 -7.19 -6.42 -2.43
C ALA A 132 -7.27 -7.91 -2.82
N VAL A 133 -8.17 -8.22 -3.75
CA VAL A 133 -8.32 -9.55 -4.37
C VAL A 133 -7.83 -9.51 -5.81
N LYS A 134 -7.14 -10.56 -6.25
CA LYS A 134 -6.64 -10.67 -7.62
C LYS A 134 -7.77 -10.97 -8.59
N LEU A 135 -7.86 -10.21 -9.67
CA LEU A 135 -8.77 -10.53 -10.75
C LEU A 135 -8.19 -11.67 -11.60
N ARG A 136 -8.90 -12.79 -11.70
CA ARG A 136 -8.44 -14.02 -12.39
C ARG A 136 -7.99 -13.81 -13.83
N LYS A 137 -8.59 -12.84 -14.54
CA LYS A 137 -8.28 -12.49 -15.94
C LYS A 137 -7.71 -11.07 -16.09
N GLY A 138 -7.41 -10.41 -14.98
CA GLY A 138 -6.92 -9.04 -14.99
C GLY A 138 -5.45 -8.98 -15.38
N GLN A 139 -5.16 -8.28 -16.49
CA GLN A 139 -3.80 -8.00 -16.93
C GLN A 139 -3.50 -6.52 -16.72
N PRO A 140 -2.36 -6.17 -16.09
CA PRO A 140 -1.90 -4.79 -16.02
C PRO A 140 -1.68 -4.24 -17.43
N ASP A 141 -2.40 -3.19 -17.77
CA ASP A 141 -2.24 -2.40 -19.00
C ASP A 141 -1.40 -1.13 -18.78
N ARG A 142 -1.03 -0.85 -17.54
CA ARG A 142 -0.19 0.27 -17.12
C ARG A 142 0.86 -0.21 -16.13
N CYS A 143 2.10 0.20 -16.41
CA CYS A 143 3.28 -0.02 -15.59
C CYS A 143 4.04 1.30 -15.46
N THR A 144 3.31 2.42 -15.30
CA THR A 144 3.83 3.78 -15.53
C THR A 144 4.81 4.26 -14.47
N GLY A 145 5.00 3.51 -13.38
CA GLY A 145 6.01 3.82 -12.36
C GLY A 145 5.88 5.23 -11.81
N VAL A 146 7.01 5.89 -11.58
CA VAL A 146 7.09 7.22 -10.97
C VAL A 146 7.10 8.35 -12.01
N ASP A 147 7.28 8.03 -13.29
CA ASP A 147 7.70 9.02 -14.29
C ASP A 147 6.53 9.70 -15.04
N GLU A 148 5.37 9.05 -15.22
CA GLU A 148 4.24 9.65 -15.95
C GLU A 148 3.03 9.95 -15.05
N PRO A 149 2.49 11.18 -15.00
CA PRO A 149 1.29 11.47 -14.23
C PRO A 149 0.14 10.58 -14.69
N ILE A 150 -0.46 9.85 -13.74
CA ILE A 150 -1.68 9.09 -14.01
C ILE A 150 -2.75 10.10 -14.43
N SER A 151 -3.19 10.01 -15.68
CA SER A 151 -4.31 10.81 -16.17
C SER A 151 -5.57 10.36 -15.43
N LEU A 152 -6.25 11.31 -14.79
CA LEU A 152 -7.58 11.11 -14.21
C LEU A 152 -8.69 11.32 -15.25
N GLU A 153 -8.36 11.75 -16.47
CA GLU A 153 -9.33 11.76 -17.57
C GLU A 153 -9.71 10.32 -17.89
N GLU A 154 -10.99 9.99 -17.67
CA GLU A 154 -11.58 8.82 -18.30
C GLU A 154 -11.35 8.93 -19.80
N LYS A 155 -10.65 7.97 -20.39
CA LYS A 155 -10.64 7.86 -21.85
C LYS A 155 -12.09 7.59 -22.27
N PRO A 156 -12.70 8.45 -23.10
CA PRO A 156 -14.03 8.18 -23.64
C PRO A 156 -14.00 6.80 -24.31
N HIS A 157 -15.00 5.98 -24.02
CA HIS A 157 -15.11 4.68 -24.66
C HIS A 157 -15.40 4.91 -26.15
N PRO A 158 -14.95 4.02 -27.06
CA PRO A 158 -15.23 4.14 -28.49
C PRO A 158 -16.73 4.15 -28.86
N TRP A 159 -17.61 3.87 -27.90
CA TRP A 159 -19.06 3.90 -28.03
C TRP A 159 -19.68 5.21 -27.51
N ASP A 160 -18.88 6.09 -26.90
CA ASP A 160 -19.27 7.44 -26.47
C ASP A 160 -19.12 8.45 -27.63
N ASP A 161 -18.44 8.04 -28.72
CA ASP A 161 -18.33 8.77 -29.99
C ASP A 161 -19.47 8.38 -30.95
N GLU A 162 -20.73 8.44 -30.51
CA GLU A 162 -21.86 8.42 -31.43
C GLU A 162 -22.72 9.69 -31.23
N GLU A 163 -22.81 10.46 -32.33
CA GLU A 163 -23.65 11.63 -32.61
C GLU A 163 -23.05 13.03 -32.34
N GLU A 164 -22.30 13.52 -33.34
CA GLU A 164 -22.53 14.89 -33.86
C GLU A 164 -22.40 14.93 -35.40
#